data_AF-A0A4Y8D2Z7-F1
#
_entry.id   AF-A0A4Y8D2Z7-F1
#
_cell.length_a   1.000
_cell.length_b   1.000
_cell.length_c   1.000
_cell.angle_alpha   90.00
_cell.angle_beta   90.00
_cell.angle_gamma   90.00
#
_symmetry.space_group_name_H-M   'P 1'
#
loop_
_entity.id
_entity.type
_entity.pdbx_description
1 polymer ?
#
loop_
_entity_poly.entity_id
_entity_poly.type
_entity_poly.pdbx_seq_one_letter_code
_entity_poly.pdbx_strand_id
1 'polypeptide(L)'
;MAEASGVSAEALKVKITDSLNASHVEIEDMSGGCGQAFSAVIVSPQFEKKTTLARHRLVNGALKTEIAAIHAWTPKCYTPEQWEKQKEDGKEAVAPGKNTTGEVVDGTSA
;
A
#
# COMPACT_ATOMS: atom_id res chain seq x y z
N MET A 1 -22.34 -16.73 -18.41
CA MET A 1 -21.95 -15.37 -18.01
C MET A 1 -21.17 -15.52 -16.72
N ALA A 2 -19.84 -15.44 -16.75
CA ALA A 2 -19.01 -15.59 -15.55
C ALA A 2 -18.97 -14.23 -14.84
N GLU A 3 -19.70 -14.10 -13.73
CA GLU A 3 -19.46 -13.03 -12.78
C GLU A 3 -18.09 -13.25 -12.16
N ALA A 4 -17.06 -12.59 -12.70
CA ALA A 4 -15.76 -12.51 -12.08
C ALA A 4 -15.87 -11.53 -10.89
N SER A 5 -16.46 -12.00 -9.79
CA SER A 5 -16.61 -11.28 -8.53
C SER A 5 -15.29 -11.23 -7.74
N GLY A 6 -14.18 -10.94 -8.41
CA GLY A 6 -12.85 -10.82 -7.81
C GLY A 6 -12.19 -9.51 -8.23
N VAL A 7 -11.73 -8.72 -7.27
CA VAL A 7 -10.99 -7.49 -7.54
C VAL A 7 -9.71 -7.86 -8.30
N SER A 8 -9.50 -7.29 -9.48
CA SER A 8 -8.30 -7.57 -10.28
C SER A 8 -7.14 -6.67 -9.86
N ALA A 9 -5.94 -7.23 -9.80
CA ALA A 9 -4.71 -6.47 -9.50
C ALA A 9 -4.52 -5.29 -10.48
N GLU A 10 -4.84 -5.49 -11.75
CA GLU A 10 -4.74 -4.44 -12.78
C GLU A 10 -5.65 -3.25 -12.49
N ALA A 11 -6.89 -3.51 -12.07
CA ALA A 11 -7.87 -2.48 -11.74
C ALA A 11 -7.44 -1.66 -10.51
N LEU A 12 -6.93 -2.34 -9.48
CA LEU A 12 -6.35 -1.67 -8.30
C LEU A 12 -5.16 -0.79 -8.71
N LYS A 13 -4.27 -1.31 -9.55
CA LYS A 13 -3.08 -0.58 -10.01
C LYS A 13 -3.47 0.72 -10.70
N VAL A 14 -4.40 0.66 -11.65
CA VAL A 14 -4.86 1.85 -12.38
C VAL A 14 -5.49 2.87 -11.43
N LYS A 15 -6.38 2.44 -10.52
CA LYS A 15 -7.00 3.36 -9.55
C LYS A 15 -5.99 4.02 -8.62
N ILE A 16 -5.01 3.26 -8.12
CA ILE A 16 -3.95 3.79 -7.25
C ILE A 16 -3.13 4.83 -8.00
N THR A 17 -2.69 4.51 -9.22
CA THR A 17 -1.92 5.43 -10.04
C THR A 17 -2.68 6.72 -10.32
N ASP A 18 -3.97 6.62 -10.65
CA ASP A 18 -4.83 7.78 -10.93
C ASP A 18 -5.11 8.63 -9.68
N SER A 19 -5.53 8.00 -8.57
CA SER A 19 -5.91 8.72 -7.34
C SER A 19 -4.73 9.30 -6.57
N LEU A 20 -3.59 8.60 -6.57
CA LEU A 20 -2.42 8.96 -5.74
C LEU A 20 -1.24 9.46 -6.58
N ASN A 21 -1.42 9.59 -7.90
CA ASN A 21 -0.38 10.01 -8.84
C ASN A 21 0.92 9.20 -8.66
N ALA A 22 0.75 7.89 -8.40
CA ALA A 22 1.84 7.01 -8.00
C ALA A 22 2.82 6.80 -9.16
N SER A 23 4.12 6.92 -8.86
CA SER A 23 5.19 6.71 -9.84
C SER A 23 5.49 5.23 -10.07
N HIS A 24 5.26 4.39 -9.07
CA HIS A 24 5.44 2.95 -9.17
C HIS A 24 4.37 2.24 -8.35
N VAL A 25 3.74 1.22 -8.96
CA VAL A 25 2.70 0.42 -8.33
C VAL A 25 2.89 -1.04 -8.74
N GLU A 26 3.07 -1.89 -7.75
CA GLU A 26 3.21 -3.33 -7.89
C GLU A 26 2.18 -4.00 -6.99
N ILE A 27 1.47 -4.98 -7.52
CA ILE A 27 0.40 -5.68 -6.79
C ILE A 27 0.63 -7.17 -6.96
N GLU A 28 0.69 -7.85 -5.82
CA GLU A 28 0.95 -9.27 -5.70
C GLU A 28 -0.28 -9.93 -5.04
N ASP A 29 -0.79 -10.98 -5.68
CA ASP A 29 -1.85 -11.81 -5.12
C ASP A 29 -1.23 -12.84 -4.15
N MET A 30 -1.42 -12.59 -2.86
CA MET A 30 -0.98 -13.47 -1.78
C MET A 30 -1.94 -14.65 -1.55
N SER A 31 -3.07 -14.66 -2.24
CA SER A 31 -4.12 -15.67 -2.11
C SER A 31 -3.91 -16.89 -3.01
N GLY A 32 -2.83 -16.93 -3.80
CA GLY A 32 -2.54 -18.03 -4.71
C GLY A 32 -3.55 -18.14 -5.87
N GLY A 33 -4.09 -17.02 -6.35
CA GLY A 33 -5.04 -16.98 -7.48
C GLY A 33 -6.52 -16.97 -7.09
N CYS A 34 -6.84 -17.00 -5.79
CA CYS A 34 -8.23 -16.85 -5.34
C CYS A 34 -8.67 -15.38 -5.21
N GLY A 35 -7.75 -14.40 -5.30
CA GLY A 35 -8.08 -12.97 -5.27
C GLY A 35 -8.73 -12.48 -3.96
N GLN A 36 -8.44 -13.13 -2.83
CA GLN A 36 -8.95 -12.74 -1.52
C GLN A 36 -7.94 -11.94 -0.69
N ALA A 37 -6.66 -11.99 -1.04
CA ALA A 37 -5.58 -11.37 -0.31
C ALA A 37 -4.58 -10.71 -1.26
N PHE A 38 -4.46 -9.39 -1.19
CA PHE A 38 -3.56 -8.63 -2.04
C PHE A 38 -2.54 -7.84 -1.22
N SER A 39 -1.29 -7.88 -1.67
CA SER A 39 -0.19 -7.04 -1.19
C SER A 39 0.16 -6.05 -2.29
N ALA A 40 0.15 -4.76 -1.99
CA ALA A 40 0.46 -3.72 -2.97
C ALA A 40 1.61 -2.85 -2.50
N VAL A 41 2.64 -2.70 -3.32
CA VAL A 41 3.72 -1.74 -3.14
C VAL A 41 3.40 -0.51 -3.96
N ILE A 42 3.24 0.63 -3.29
CA ILE A 42 2.84 1.89 -3.88
C ILE A 42 3.92 2.92 -3.56
N VAL A 43 4.50 3.50 -4.61
CA VAL A 43 5.50 4.55 -4.50
C VAL A 43 4.92 5.82 -5.08
N SER A 44 4.76 6.84 -4.24
CA SER A 44 4.22 8.13 -4.67
C SER A 44 4.88 9.28 -3.92
N PRO A 45 5.20 10.40 -4.61
CA PRO A 45 5.64 11.63 -3.94
C PRO A 45 4.55 12.21 -3.04
N GLN A 46 3.27 11.85 -3.24
CA GLN A 46 2.17 12.30 -2.36
C GLN A 46 2.25 11.78 -0.92
N PHE A 47 3.08 10.78 -0.68
CA PHE A 47 3.33 10.24 0.65
C PHE A 47 4.45 10.98 1.40
N GLU A 48 5.19 11.83 0.71
CA GLU A 48 6.17 12.70 1.32
C GLU A 48 5.49 13.62 2.35
N LYS A 49 6.13 13.79 3.51
CA LYS A 49 5.61 14.58 4.63
C LYS A 49 4.29 14.08 5.23
N LYS A 50 3.85 12.85 4.91
CA LYS A 50 2.68 12.20 5.52
C LYS A 50 3.10 11.05 6.43
N THR A 51 2.44 10.93 7.57
CA THR A 51 2.59 9.78 8.48
C THR A 51 2.07 8.50 7.81
N THR A 52 2.56 7.34 8.24
CA THR A 52 2.14 6.03 7.70
C THR A 52 0.62 5.86 7.77
N LEU A 53 -0.01 6.26 8.87
CA LEU A 53 -1.46 6.21 9.02
C LEU A 53 -2.19 7.11 8.01
N ALA A 54 -1.69 8.32 7.76
CA ALA A 54 -2.28 9.23 6.78
C ALA A 54 -2.18 8.68 5.35
N ARG A 55 -1.05 8.05 5.00
CA ARG A 55 -0.90 7.35 3.71
C ARG A 55 -1.91 6.22 3.56
N HIS A 56 -2.05 5.37 4.58
CA HIS A 56 -2.99 4.25 4.55
C HIS A 56 -4.44 4.73 4.45
N ARG A 57 -4.80 5.81 5.16
CA ARG A 57 -6.12 6.43 5.04
C ARG A 57 -6.40 6.95 3.64
N LEU A 58 -5.40 7.54 2.97
CA LEU A 58 -5.54 8.01 1.58
C LEU A 58 -5.78 6.84 0.62
N VAL A 59 -4.97 5.79 0.70
CA VAL A 59 -5.12 4.59 -0.13
C VAL A 59 -6.46 3.91 0.12
N ASN A 60 -6.81 3.70 1.39
CA ASN A 60 -8.07 3.05 1.76
C ASN A 60 -9.28 3.90 1.40
N GLY A 61 -9.17 5.22 1.37
CA GLY A 61 -10.21 6.13 0.90
C GLY A 61 -10.45 5.98 -0.60
N ALA A 62 -9.38 5.96 -1.40
CA ALA A 62 -9.46 5.82 -2.86
C ALA A 62 -9.99 4.44 -3.31
N LEU A 63 -9.63 3.38 -2.57
CA LEU A 63 -9.95 2.00 -2.90
C LEU A 63 -11.01 1.38 -1.97
N LYS A 64 -11.79 2.21 -1.27
CA LYS A 64 -12.72 1.73 -0.23
C LYS A 64 -13.64 0.61 -0.72
N THR A 65 -14.20 0.76 -1.92
CA THR A 65 -15.11 -0.20 -2.54
C THR A 65 -14.43 -1.53 -2.84
N GLU A 66 -13.20 -1.47 -3.36
CA GLU A 66 -12.43 -2.64 -3.78
C GLU A 66 -11.88 -3.38 -2.57
N ILE A 67 -11.32 -2.67 -1.60
CA ILE A 67 -10.84 -3.24 -0.35
C ILE A 67 -11.99 -3.90 0.42
N ALA A 68 -13.20 -3.35 0.37
CA ALA A 68 -14.37 -3.98 0.99
C ALA A 68 -14.74 -5.34 0.37
N ALA A 69 -14.36 -5.59 -0.89
CA ALA A 69 -14.56 -6.86 -1.57
C ALA A 69 -13.40 -7.86 -1.35
N ILE A 70 -12.26 -7.40 -0.79
CA ILE A 70 -11.07 -8.21 -0.53
C ILE A 70 -11.03 -8.59 0.96
N HIS A 71 -10.74 -9.85 1.29
CA HIS A 71 -10.62 -10.27 2.70
C HIS A 71 -9.37 -9.69 3.39
N ALA A 72 -8.23 -9.64 2.69
CA ALA A 72 -6.98 -9.11 3.23
C ALA A 72 -6.30 -8.15 2.25
N TRP A 73 -6.07 -6.92 2.69
CA TRP A 73 -5.40 -5.88 1.90
C TRP A 73 -4.21 -5.31 2.67
N THR A 74 -3.02 -5.38 2.08
CA THR A 74 -1.78 -4.86 2.68
C THR A 74 -1.13 -3.84 1.75
N PRO A 75 -1.42 -2.54 1.92
CA PRO A 75 -0.76 -1.48 1.17
C PRO A 75 0.57 -1.10 1.83
N LYS A 76 1.66 -1.22 1.09
CA LYS A 76 3.00 -0.72 1.46
C LYS A 76 3.24 0.60 0.74
N CYS A 77 3.21 1.70 1.49
CA CYS A 77 3.29 3.06 0.94
C CYS A 77 4.68 3.67 1.16
N TYR A 78 5.48 3.75 0.10
CA TYR A 78 6.84 4.30 0.14
C TYR A 78 6.95 5.62 -0.61
N THR A 79 7.86 6.49 -0.16
CA THR A 79 8.27 7.63 -0.98
C THR A 79 9.26 7.17 -2.07
N PRO A 80 9.40 7.92 -3.18
CA PRO A 80 10.39 7.60 -4.21
C PRO A 80 11.80 7.44 -3.63
N GLU A 81 12.21 8.35 -2.73
CA GLU A 81 13.51 8.28 -2.04
C GLU A 81 13.67 7.02 -1.18
N GLN A 82 12.61 6.59 -0.48
CA GLN A 82 12.64 5.36 0.33
C GLN A 82 12.68 4.11 -0.53
N TRP A 83 12.05 4.14 -1.71
CA TRP A 83 12.06 3.04 -2.66
C TRP A 83 13.42 2.88 -3.35
N GLU A 84 14.05 3.99 -3.75
CA GLU A 84 15.39 4.00 -4.32
C GLU A 84 16.42 3.43 -3.33
N LYS A 85 16.39 3.90 -2.07
CA LYS A 85 17.26 3.37 -1.00
C LYS A 85 17.06 1.87 -0.74
N GLN A 86 15.82 1.38 -0.77
CA GLN A 86 15.55 -0.07 -0.60
C GLN A 86 16.04 -0.90 -1.79
N LYS A 87 15.98 -0.37 -3.01
CA LYS A 87 16.49 -1.07 -4.21
C LYS A 87 18.02 -1.18 -4.20
N GLU A 88 18.72 -0.16 -3.69
CA GLU A 88 20.19 -0.19 -3.59
C GLU A 88 20.69 -1.18 -2.52
N ASP A 89 19.94 -1.39 -1.43
CA ASP A 89 20.38 -2.27 -0.33
C ASP A 89 20.15 -3.78 -0.59
N GLY A 90 19.56 -4.15 -1.73
CA GLY A 90 19.49 -5.55 -2.19
C GLY A 90 18.80 -6.55 -1.26
N LYS A 91 18.06 -6.11 -0.24
CA LYS A 91 17.30 -7.00 0.64
C LYS A 91 15.86 -7.12 0.20
N GLU A 92 15.57 -8.30 -0.35
CA GLU A 92 14.27 -8.91 -0.51
C GLU A 92 13.31 -8.50 0.62
N ALA A 93 12.12 -8.04 0.23
CA ALA A 93 11.13 -7.42 1.08
C ALA A 93 10.57 -8.40 2.13
N VAL A 94 11.30 -8.59 3.23
CA VAL A 94 10.72 -9.18 4.43
C VAL A 94 9.64 -8.21 4.90
N ALA A 95 8.38 -8.63 4.80
CA ALA A 95 7.25 -7.90 5.38
C ALA A 95 7.64 -7.46 6.80
N PRO A 96 7.48 -6.18 7.18
CA PRO A 96 7.76 -5.76 8.55
C PRO A 96 6.66 -6.30 9.48
N GLY A 97 6.78 -7.58 9.83
CA GLY A 97 6.18 -8.13 11.02
C GLY A 97 6.97 -7.63 12.21
N LYS A 98 6.35 -6.72 12.98
CA LYS A 98 6.82 -6.18 14.27
C LYS A 98 8.02 -5.21 14.22
N ASN A 99 7.72 -3.98 13.82
CA ASN A 99 8.19 -2.82 14.55
C ASN A 99 7.05 -1.81 14.64
N THR A 100 6.16 -2.02 15.61
CA THR A 100 5.56 -0.92 16.37
C THR A 100 6.73 -0.13 16.96
N THR A 101 7.35 0.73 16.15
CA THR A 101 7.90 1.97 16.67
C THR A 101 6.70 2.89 16.69
N GLY A 102 5.98 2.81 17.82
CA GLY A 102 5.16 3.94 18.22
C GLY A 102 6.10 5.12 18.25
N GLU A 103 5.89 6.02 17.30
CA GLU A 103 6.39 7.38 17.33
C GLU A 103 6.23 7.87 18.77
N VAL A 104 7.35 8.07 19.45
CA VAL A 104 7.38 8.70 20.76
C VAL A 104 6.70 10.05 20.57
N VAL A 105 5.54 10.20 21.22
CA VAL A 105 4.87 11.49 21.29
C VAL A 105 5.76 12.36 22.18
N ASP A 106 6.58 13.21 21.56
CA ASP A 106 7.32 14.21 22.31
C ASP A 106 6.31 15.18 22.94
N GLY A 107 6.52 15.42 24.23
CA GLY A 107 5.54 15.99 25.14
C GLY A 107 5.01 17.35 24.70
N THR A 108 3.69 17.47 24.70
CA THR A 108 3.06 18.78 24.82
C THR A 108 3.35 19.32 26.22
N SER A 109 4.30 20.23 26.31
CA SER A 109 4.47 21.10 27.48
C SER A 109 3.39 22.17 27.47
N ALA A 110 2.60 22.23 28.54
CA ALA A 110 1.98 23.43 29.09
C ALA A 110 1.64 23.19 30.56
#